data_AF-A0AAU4DGA6-F1
#
_entry.id   AF-A0AAU4DGA6-F1
#
_cell.length_a   1.000
_cell.length_b   1.000
_cell.length_c   1.000
_cell.angle_alpha   90.00
_cell.angle_beta   90.00
_cell.angle_gamma   90.00
#
_symmetry.space_group_name_H-M   'P 1'
#
loop_
_entity.id
_entity.type
_entity.pdbx_description
1 polymer ?
#
loop_
_entity_poly.entity_id
_entity_poly.type
_entity_poly.pdbx_seq_one_letter_code
_entity_poly.pdbx_strand_id
1 'polypeptide(L)'
;MDRDTLAWIARNRPEASAAPPTLPHPPLTLVPDVTWFAQPQLVDSIHGIRHNARVCLLAGLLAQEYGLDRDHTAALCAAAAVHDCRRHDDRDDPGHGRRAAGCSAETP
;
A
#
# COMPACT_ATOMS: atom_id res chain seq x y z
N MET A 1 15.44 0.66 -6.57
CA MET A 1 16.13 -0.28 -5.66
C MET A 1 17.40 -0.76 -6.34
N ASP A 2 18.54 -0.74 -5.64
CA ASP A 2 19.82 -1.18 -6.19
C ASP A 2 19.92 -2.73 -6.28
N ARG A 3 20.93 -3.21 -7.00
CA ARG A 3 21.15 -4.64 -7.24
C ARG A 3 21.50 -5.41 -5.97
N ASP A 4 22.19 -4.78 -5.03
CA ASP A 4 22.66 -5.45 -3.81
C ASP A 4 21.47 -5.74 -2.90
N THR A 5 20.54 -4.80 -2.79
CA THR A 5 19.27 -4.96 -2.09
C THR A 5 18.44 -6.10 -2.69
N LEU A 6 18.31 -6.16 -4.02
CA LEU A 6 17.58 -7.24 -4.70
C LEU A 6 18.22 -8.61 -4.44
N ALA A 7 19.55 -8.69 -4.50
CA ALA A 7 20.28 -9.93 -4.24
C ALA A 7 20.14 -10.39 -2.78
N TRP A 8 20.11 -9.45 -1.83
CA TRP A 8 19.85 -9.76 -0.42
C TRP A 8 18.44 -10.30 -0.22
N ILE A 9 17.41 -9.68 -0.80
CA ILE A 9 16.02 -10.16 -0.69
C ILE A 9 15.90 -11.59 -1.25
N ALA A 10 16.53 -11.87 -2.39
CA ALA A 10 16.50 -13.21 -2.99
C ALA A 10 17.10 -14.28 -2.06
N ARG A 11 18.18 -13.95 -1.34
CA ARG A 11 18.84 -14.86 -0.38
C ARG A 11 18.12 -15.01 0.96
N ASN A 12 17.33 -14.01 1.36
CA ASN A 12 16.67 -13.95 2.66
C ASN A 12 15.14 -14.03 2.56
N ARG A 13 14.64 -14.62 1.47
CA ARG A 13 13.19 -14.78 1.28
C ARG A 13 12.66 -15.71 2.38
N PRO A 14 11.68 -15.29 3.19
CA PRO A 14 11.11 -16.16 4.21
C PRO A 14 10.43 -17.37 3.54
N GLU A 15 10.48 -18.51 4.22
CA GLU A 15 9.74 -19.69 3.78
C GLU A 15 8.25 -19.36 3.71
N ALA A 16 7.62 -19.69 2.58
CA ALA A 16 6.19 -19.49 2.42
C ALA A 16 5.46 -20.61 3.16
N SER A 17 4.62 -20.25 4.14
CA SER A 17 3.67 -21.20 4.71
C SER A 17 2.65 -21.60 3.64
N ALA A 18 2.43 -22.90 3.46
CA ALA A 18 1.37 -23.42 2.59
C ALA A 18 -0.03 -23.21 3.19
N ALA A 19 -0.12 -22.97 4.51
CA ALA A 19 -1.39 -22.71 5.17
C ALA A 19 -1.81 -21.24 4.94
N PRO A 20 -3.07 -20.99 4.53
CA PRO A 20 -3.56 -19.63 4.40
C PRO A 20 -3.54 -18.92 5.77
N PRO A 21 -3.16 -17.64 5.83
CA PRO A 21 -3.17 -16.89 7.07
C PRO A 21 -4.59 -16.79 7.60
N THR A 22 -4.77 -17.05 8.90
CA THR A 22 -6.04 -16.80 9.58
C THR A 22 -6.02 -15.39 10.13
N LEU A 23 -7.01 -14.57 9.75
CA LEU A 23 -7.17 -13.23 10.30
C LEU A 23 -8.28 -13.25 11.34
N PRO A 24 -8.07 -12.69 12.54
CA PRO A 24 -9.07 -12.71 13.62
C PRO A 24 -10.35 -11.97 13.22
N HIS A 25 -10.22 -10.95 12.36
CA HIS A 25 -11.33 -10.20 11.80
C HIS A 25 -11.10 -9.92 10.31
N PRO A 26 -12.17 -9.77 9.50
CA PRO A 26 -12.06 -9.34 8.12
C PRO A 26 -11.32 -7.99 8.05
N PRO A 27 -10.17 -7.89 7.36
CA PRO A 27 -9.43 -6.65 7.27
C PRO A 27 -10.17 -5.68 6.33
N LEU A 28 -10.21 -4.40 6.68
CA LEU A 28 -10.56 -3.36 5.73
C LEU A 28 -9.49 -3.34 4.63
N THR A 29 -9.85 -3.80 3.44
CA THR A 29 -8.96 -3.80 2.28
C THR A 29 -9.51 -2.84 1.24
N LEU A 30 -8.80 -1.74 1.04
CA LEU A 30 -9.11 -0.76 0.01
C LEU A 30 -8.17 -0.99 -1.18
N VAL A 31 -8.76 -1.04 -2.36
CA VAL A 31 -8.03 -1.17 -3.63
C VAL A 31 -8.14 0.17 -4.35
N PRO A 32 -7.02 0.86 -4.61
CA PRO A 32 -7.06 2.15 -5.29
C PRO A 32 -7.52 1.99 -6.74
N ASP A 33 -8.26 2.98 -7.23
CA ASP A 33 -8.67 3.03 -8.62
C ASP A 33 -7.47 3.26 -9.54
N VAL A 34 -7.48 2.64 -10.72
CA VAL A 34 -6.40 2.78 -11.72
C VAL A 34 -6.21 4.24 -12.16
N THR A 35 -7.27 5.05 -12.16
CA THR A 35 -7.26 6.46 -12.56
C THR A 35 -6.56 7.35 -11.54
N TRP A 36 -6.36 6.88 -10.31
CA TRP A 36 -5.61 7.62 -9.30
C TRP A 36 -4.10 7.59 -9.53
N PHE A 37 -3.62 6.67 -10.38
CA PHE A 37 -2.20 6.56 -10.72
C PHE A 37 -1.74 7.68 -11.64
N ALA A 38 -0.57 8.27 -11.38
CA ALA A 38 -0.05 9.38 -12.19
C ALA A 38 0.23 8.99 -13.65
N GLN A 39 0.55 7.72 -13.89
CA GLN A 39 0.83 7.17 -15.21
C GLN A 39 0.32 5.72 -15.28
N PRO A 40 -0.25 5.25 -16.41
CA PRO A 40 -0.76 3.89 -16.52
C PRO A 40 0.26 2.80 -16.22
N GLN A 41 1.54 3.03 -16.52
CA GLN A 41 2.63 2.06 -16.31
C GLN A 41 2.90 1.81 -14.81
N LEU A 42 2.45 2.71 -13.93
CA LEU A 42 2.63 2.58 -12.49
C LEU A 42 1.64 1.60 -11.85
N VAL A 43 0.50 1.34 -12.49
CA VAL A 43 -0.58 0.49 -11.96
C VAL A 43 -0.09 -0.91 -11.58
N ASP A 44 0.77 -1.51 -12.41
CA ASP A 44 1.35 -2.85 -12.18
C ASP A 44 2.83 -2.79 -11.72
N SER A 45 3.32 -1.61 -11.35
CA SER A 45 4.68 -1.42 -10.87
C SER A 45 4.88 -1.90 -9.43
N ILE A 46 6.10 -1.79 -8.92
CA ILE A 46 6.44 -2.14 -7.54
C ILE A 46 5.71 -1.29 -6.49
N HIS A 47 5.21 -0.11 -6.88
CA HIS A 47 4.37 0.80 -6.09
C HIS A 47 2.93 0.91 -6.68
N GLY A 48 2.51 -0.12 -7.42
CA GLY A 48 1.19 -0.21 -8.05
C GLY A 48 0.08 -0.69 -7.13
N ILE A 49 -1.09 -1.02 -7.70
CA ILE A 49 -2.31 -1.44 -6.97
C ILE A 49 -2.02 -2.55 -5.96
N ARG A 50 -1.24 -3.55 -6.38
CA ARG A 50 -0.92 -4.71 -5.54
C ARG A 50 -0.08 -4.31 -4.33
N HIS A 51 0.81 -3.33 -4.46
CA HIS A 51 1.60 -2.81 -3.35
C HIS A 51 0.68 -2.12 -2.34
N ASN A 52 -0.10 -1.15 -2.81
CA ASN A 52 -0.99 -0.35 -1.97
C ASN A 52 -2.01 -1.21 -1.22
N ALA A 53 -2.61 -2.19 -1.89
CA ALA A 53 -3.55 -3.12 -1.26
C ALA A 53 -2.89 -3.93 -0.13
N ARG A 54 -1.64 -4.39 -0.32
CA ARG A 54 -0.89 -5.07 0.75
C ARG A 54 -0.57 -4.14 1.91
N VAL A 55 -0.18 -2.89 1.64
CA VAL A 55 0.09 -1.91 2.69
C VAL A 55 -1.19 -1.56 3.47
N CYS A 56 -2.34 -1.41 2.79
CA CYS A 56 -3.64 -1.24 3.43
C CYS A 56 -3.99 -2.41 4.37
N LEU A 57 -3.79 -3.65 3.91
CA LEU A 57 -4.00 -4.84 4.74
C LEU A 57 -3.12 -4.82 5.99
N LEU A 58 -1.81 -4.57 5.83
CA LEU A 58 -0.86 -4.53 6.94
C LEU A 58 -1.18 -3.39 7.92
N ALA A 59 -1.59 -2.23 7.40
CA ALA A 59 -2.03 -1.11 8.20
C ALA A 59 -3.26 -1.46 9.06
N GLY A 60 -4.24 -2.18 8.50
CA GLY A 60 -5.39 -2.69 9.26
C GLY A 60 -5.01 -3.68 10.36
N LEU A 61 -4.03 -4.56 10.10
CA LEU A 61 -3.53 -5.49 11.12
C LEU A 61 -2.79 -4.77 12.25
N LEU A 62 -1.98 -3.75 11.92
CA LEU A 62 -1.35 -2.91 12.93
C LEU A 62 -2.40 -2.13 13.72
N ALA A 63 -3.43 -1.58 13.06
CA ALA A 63 -4.51 -0.88 13.76
C ALA A 63 -5.20 -1.76 14.82
N GLN A 64 -5.43 -3.03 14.49
CA GLN A 64 -5.98 -4.02 15.42
C GLN A 64 -5.02 -4.30 16.57
N GLU A 65 -3.74 -4.57 16.27
CA GLU A 65 -2.71 -4.85 17.28
C GLU A 65 -2.56 -3.71 18.29
N TYR A 66 -2.66 -2.46 17.82
CA TYR A 66 -2.56 -1.27 18.66
C TYR A 66 -3.91 -0.79 19.22
N GLY A 67 -5.02 -1.50 18.98
CA GLY A 67 -6.35 -1.17 19.52
C GLY A 67 -6.92 0.16 19.04
N LEU A 68 -6.63 0.57 17.80
CA LEU A 68 -7.17 1.80 17.22
C LEU A 68 -8.69 1.68 17.03
N ASP A 69 -9.41 2.78 17.23
CA ASP A 69 -10.84 2.82 16.95
C ASP A 69 -11.14 2.72 15.44
N ARG A 70 -12.43 2.62 15.12
CA ARG A 70 -12.91 2.42 13.75
C ARG A 70 -12.51 3.57 12.81
N ASP A 71 -12.56 4.80 13.28
CA ASP A 71 -12.37 5.98 12.42
C ASP A 71 -10.88 6.19 12.15
N HIS A 72 -10.03 6.01 13.17
CA HIS A 72 -8.58 6.00 12.98
C HIS A 72 -8.12 4.83 12.12
N THR A 73 -8.71 3.64 12.29
CA THR A 73 -8.42 2.47 11.43
C THR A 73 -8.80 2.76 9.98
N ALA A 74 -9.98 3.34 9.74
CA ALA A 74 -10.43 3.69 8.40
C ALA A 74 -9.53 4.75 7.75
N ALA A 75 -9.15 5.80 8.50
CA ALA A 75 -8.24 6.83 8.02
C ALA A 75 -6.85 6.27 7.68
N LEU A 76 -6.31 5.39 8.53
CA LEU A 76 -5.02 4.74 8.31
C LEU A 76 -5.05 3.83 7.06
N CYS A 77 -6.08 3.00 6.92
CA CYS A 77 -6.24 2.14 5.74
C CYS A 77 -6.42 2.95 4.45
N ALA A 78 -7.19 4.05 4.49
CA ALA A 78 -7.36 4.95 3.35
C ALA A 78 -6.02 5.59 2.95
N ALA A 79 -5.28 6.14 3.92
CA ALA A 79 -3.96 6.73 3.67
C ALA A 79 -3.00 5.69 3.07
N ALA A 80 -2.96 4.49 3.63
CA ALA A 80 -2.14 3.38 3.13
C ALA A 80 -2.49 2.97 1.69
N ALA A 81 -3.77 2.92 1.34
CA ALA A 81 -4.22 2.53 0.02
C ALA A 81 -3.90 3.57 -1.07
N VAL A 82 -3.82 4.86 -0.72
CA VAL A 82 -3.60 5.92 -1.71
C VAL A 82 -2.17 6.46 -1.76
N HIS A 83 -1.32 6.16 -0.76
CA HIS A 83 -0.05 6.87 -0.55
C HIS A 83 0.90 6.96 -1.77
N ASP A 84 0.90 5.94 -2.64
CA ASP A 84 1.74 5.89 -3.85
C ASP A 84 1.02 6.27 -5.14
N CYS A 85 -0.30 6.54 -5.14
CA CYS A 85 -1.07 6.73 -6.37
C CYS A 85 -0.56 7.90 -7.23
N ARG A 86 -0.12 9.00 -6.62
CA ARG A 86 0.35 10.19 -7.37
C ARG A 86 1.87 10.33 -7.41
N ARG A 87 2.56 9.20 -7.31
CA ARG A 87 4.01 9.10 -7.48
C ARG A 87 4.41 9.22 -8.96
N HIS A 88 5.54 9.86 -9.24
CA HIS A 88 6.08 10.02 -10.59
C HIS A 88 7.26 9.08 -10.86
N ASP A 89 8.09 8.79 -9.85
CA ASP A 89 9.22 7.87 -9.96
C ASP A 89 9.58 7.17 -8.65
N ASP A 90 10.34 6.07 -8.75
CA ASP A 90 10.70 5.20 -7.62
C ASP A 90 11.87 5.72 -6.74
N ARG A 91 12.44 6.89 -7.04
CA ARG A 91 13.64 7.39 -6.35
C ARG A 91 13.27 8.46 -5.33
N ASP A 92 13.36 9.71 -5.74
CA ASP A 92 13.15 10.86 -4.88
C ASP A 92 12.04 11.68 -5.52
N ASP A 93 10.83 11.46 -5.03
CA ASP A 93 9.65 12.16 -5.49
C ASP A 93 9.09 13.05 -4.36
N PRO A 94 9.69 14.23 -4.13
CA PRO A 94 9.23 15.16 -3.13
C PRO A 94 7.76 15.56 -3.35
N GLY A 95 7.01 15.57 -2.25
CA GLY A 95 5.61 15.99 -2.26
C GLY A 95 4.63 14.95 -2.81
N HIS A 96 5.06 13.72 -3.14
CA HIS A 96 4.15 12.65 -3.56
C HIS A 96 3.03 12.42 -2.54
N GLY A 97 3.34 12.44 -1.24
CA GLY A 97 2.33 12.29 -0.19
C GLY A 97 1.25 13.37 -0.22
N ARG A 98 1.60 14.63 -0.54
CA ARG A 98 0.62 15.71 -0.71
C ARG A 98 -0.26 15.48 -1.93
N ARG A 99 0.32 15.01 -3.03
CA ARG A 99 -0.46 14.71 -4.24
C ARG A 99 -1.37 13.51 -4.02
N ALA A 100 -0.89 12.47 -3.33
CA ALA A 100 -1.65 11.27 -2.99
C ALA A 100 -2.86 11.57 -2.10
N ALA A 101 -2.75 12.54 -1.20
CA ALA A 101 -3.90 13.00 -0.40
C ALA A 101 -5.06 13.57 -1.25
N GLY A 102 -4.80 13.97 -2.50
CA GLY A 102 -5.83 14.41 -3.44
C GLY A 102 -6.62 13.28 -4.09
N CYS A 103 -6.17 12.02 -4.03
CA CYS A 103 -6.81 10.88 -4.70
C CYS A 103 -8.24 10.61 -4.21
N SER A 104 -8.54 10.97 -2.96
CA SER A 104 -9.88 10.81 -2.38
C SER A 104 -10.81 12.02 -2.59
N ALA A 105 -10.32 13.09 -3.24
CA ALA A 105 -11.07 14.34 -3.42
C ALA A 105 -11.72 14.48 -4.81
N GLU A 106 -11.39 13.59 -5.75
CA GLU A 106 -11.95 13.56 -7.10
C GLU A 106 -12.81 12.30 -7.28
N THR A 107 -14.00 12.32 -6.68
CA THR A 107 -15.13 11.52 -7.18
C THR A 107 -15.82 12.40 -8.23
N PRO A 108 -16.14 11.90 -9.44
CA PRO A 108 -16.97 12.65 -10.40
C PRO A 108 -18.36 12.98 -9.82
#